data_AF-A0A7R8ZX67-F1
#
_entry.id   AF-A0A7R8ZX67-F1
#
_cell.length_a   1.000
_cell.length_b   1.000
_cell.length_c   1.000
_cell.angle_alpha   90.00
_cell.angle_beta   90.00
_cell.angle_gamma   90.00
#
_symmetry.space_group_name_H-M   'P 1'
#
loop_
_entity.id
_entity.type
_entity.pdbx_description
1 polymer ?
#
loop_
_entity_poly.entity_id
_entity_poly.type
_entity_poly.pdbx_seq_one_letter_code
_entity_poly.pdbx_strand_id
1 'polypeptide(L)'
;MDVVVVRENEEDLYAGIEHQQTSEVVQCLKLVSVPGCERVIRYAFEYAKANNRKKVTCMSKDNIMKHTDGLFHRTFDRIKKEYPEIESDHYIIDIGSALLAQQPQRFDVVVTLNLYGDIISDITAQIAGSVGLGGSSNVGINFAMFEAIHGSAPDIAGQDIANPSGLINAACMMLTHVG
;
A
#
# COMPACT_ATOMS: atom_id res chain seq x y z
N MET A 1 16.05 -3.14 6.45
CA MET A 1 14.63 -3.45 6.15
C MET A 1 14.50 -3.48 4.65
N ASP A 2 13.83 -4.49 4.10
CA ASP A 2 13.58 -4.62 2.67
C ASP A 2 12.16 -5.18 2.50
N VAL A 3 11.19 -4.26 2.42
CA VAL A 3 9.76 -4.57 2.35
C VAL A 3 9.16 -3.69 1.26
N VAL A 4 8.29 -4.27 0.44
CA VAL A 4 7.52 -3.55 -0.57
C VAL A 4 6.05 -3.53 -0.16
N VAL A 5 5.48 -2.34 -0.02
CA VAL A 5 4.05 -2.17 0.23
C VAL A 5 3.35 -1.92 -1.11
N VAL A 6 2.44 -2.82 -1.46
CA VAL A 6 1.53 -2.70 -2.60
C VAL A 6 0.16 -2.27 -2.09
N ARG A 7 -0.14 -0.99 -2.31
CA ARG A 7 -1.37 -0.33 -1.87
C ARG A 7 -2.40 -0.29 -2.99
N GLU A 8 -3.65 -0.63 -2.68
CA GLU A 8 -4.80 -0.32 -3.55
C GLU A 8 -5.00 1.20 -3.60
N ASN A 9 -5.18 1.80 -4.78
CA ASN A 9 -5.02 3.25 -4.95
C ASN A 9 -6.21 3.97 -5.62
N GLU A 10 -7.33 3.28 -5.86
CA GLU A 10 -8.51 3.82 -6.56
C GLU A 10 -9.76 3.86 -5.67
N GLU A 11 -9.90 2.97 -4.68
CA GLU A 11 -11.12 2.80 -3.89
C GLU A 11 -10.91 3.04 -2.37
N ASP A 12 -11.64 2.31 -1.52
CA ASP A 12 -11.71 2.45 -0.06
C ASP A 12 -12.31 3.81 0.37
N LEU A 13 -12.02 4.23 1.61
CA LEU A 13 -12.41 5.52 2.18
C LEU A 13 -11.86 6.73 1.40
N TYR A 14 -10.82 6.51 0.60
CA TYR A 14 -10.22 7.53 -0.27
C TYR A 14 -11.14 7.94 -1.44
N ALA A 15 -12.26 7.24 -1.65
CA ALA A 15 -13.32 7.69 -2.52
C ALA A 15 -13.89 9.07 -2.13
N GLY A 16 -13.70 9.52 -0.88
CA GLY A 16 -14.09 10.87 -0.44
C GLY A 16 -15.59 11.11 -0.41
N ILE A 17 -16.39 10.04 -0.32
CA ILE A 17 -17.85 10.11 -0.34
C ILE A 17 -18.36 10.24 1.09
N GLU A 18 -18.58 11.49 1.50
CA GLU A 18 -19.00 11.84 2.85
C GLU A 18 -20.36 12.53 2.85
N HIS A 19 -21.13 12.28 3.90
CA HIS A 19 -22.46 12.84 4.08
C HIS A 19 -22.67 13.25 5.53
N GLN A 20 -23.14 14.47 5.76
CA GLN A 20 -23.65 14.88 7.05
C GLN A 20 -25.11 14.44 7.18
N GLN A 21 -25.35 13.38 7.97
CA GLN A 21 -26.67 12.77 8.14
C GLN A 21 -27.59 13.62 9.03
N THR A 22 -27.00 14.23 10.06
CA THR A 22 -27.65 15.19 10.98
C THR A 22 -26.65 16.26 11.39
N SER A 23 -27.03 17.20 12.26
CA SER A 23 -26.09 18.18 12.83
C SER A 23 -24.93 17.57 13.63
N GLU A 24 -25.08 16.32 14.10
CA GLU A 24 -24.12 15.65 15.00
C GLU A 24 -23.60 14.32 14.46
N VAL A 25 -24.06 13.88 13.27
CA VAL A 25 -23.70 12.58 12.69
C VAL A 25 -23.18 12.77 11.27
N VAL A 26 -21.96 12.29 11.05
CA VAL A 26 -21.30 12.25 9.74
C VAL A 26 -21.05 10.80 9.33
N GLN A 27 -21.15 10.53 8.04
CA GLN A 27 -20.95 9.22 7.44
C GLN A 27 -19.87 9.33 6.36
N CYS A 28 -18.95 8.37 6.35
CA CYS A 28 -18.02 8.14 5.24
C CYS A 28 -18.29 6.75 4.65
N LEU A 29 -18.31 6.65 3.31
CA LEU A 29 -18.51 5.37 2.62
C LEU A 29 -17.17 4.73 2.24
N LYS A 30 -16.95 3.51 2.72
CA LYS A 30 -15.87 2.63 2.28
C LYS A 30 -16.34 1.80 1.09
N LEU A 31 -15.76 2.03 -0.09
CA LEU A 31 -16.05 1.26 -1.30
C LEU A 31 -14.96 0.20 -1.54
N VAL A 32 -15.36 -1.04 -1.77
CA VAL A 32 -14.42 -2.12 -2.12
C VAL A 32 -15.07 -3.00 -3.17
N SER A 33 -14.46 -3.06 -4.36
CA SER A 33 -14.95 -3.86 -5.47
C SER A 33 -14.10 -5.11 -5.73
N VAL A 34 -14.72 -6.17 -6.25
CA VAL A 34 -13.98 -7.35 -6.73
C VAL A 34 -12.92 -6.99 -7.77
N PRO A 35 -13.20 -6.25 -8.84
CA PRO A 35 -12.19 -5.97 -9.85
C PRO A 35 -11.02 -5.13 -9.31
N GLY A 36 -11.24 -4.19 -8.37
CA GLY A 36 -10.16 -3.44 -7.72
C GLY A 36 -9.26 -4.34 -6.87
N CYS A 37 -9.86 -5.16 -6.01
CA CYS A 37 -9.15 -6.17 -5.24
C CYS A 37 -8.32 -7.09 -6.14
N GLU A 38 -8.91 -7.59 -7.23
CA GLU A 38 -8.23 -8.50 -8.15
C GLU A 38 -7.01 -7.87 -8.80
N ARG A 39 -7.13 -6.62 -9.27
CA ARG A 39 -6.02 -5.89 -9.89
C ARG A 39 -4.83 -5.75 -8.95
N VAL A 40 -5.04 -5.20 -7.76
CA VAL A 40 -3.96 -4.91 -6.82
C VAL A 40 -3.32 -6.19 -6.26
N ILE A 41 -4.13 -7.20 -5.92
CA ILE A 41 -3.61 -8.47 -5.40
C ILE A 41 -2.80 -9.19 -6.47
N ARG A 42 -3.32 -9.27 -7.70
CA ARG A 42 -2.59 -9.89 -8.80
C ARG A 42 -1.29 -9.15 -9.10
N TYR A 43 -1.33 -7.81 -9.10
CA TYR A 43 -0.14 -6.99 -9.24
C TYR A 43 0.90 -7.31 -8.16
N ALA A 44 0.50 -7.49 -6.89
CA ALA A 44 1.43 -7.85 -5.82
C ALA A 44 2.14 -9.20 -6.07
N PHE A 45 1.41 -10.21 -6.53
CA PHE A 45 1.99 -11.51 -6.88
C PHE A 45 2.91 -11.45 -8.11
N GLU A 46 2.49 -10.74 -9.17
CA GLU A 46 3.33 -10.54 -10.36
C GLU A 46 4.59 -9.72 -10.04
N TYR A 47 4.47 -8.68 -9.21
CA TYR A 47 5.59 -7.90 -8.71
C TYR A 47 6.56 -8.80 -7.95
N ALA A 48 6.05 -9.64 -7.04
CA ALA A 48 6.86 -10.56 -6.28
C ALA A 48 7.64 -11.51 -7.19
N LYS A 49 6.98 -12.09 -8.20
CA LYS A 49 7.59 -12.97 -9.19
C LYS A 49 8.67 -12.26 -10.02
N ALA A 50 8.36 -11.08 -10.57
CA ALA A 50 9.26 -10.31 -11.41
C ALA A 50 10.52 -9.84 -10.64
N ASN A 51 10.40 -9.59 -9.34
CA ASN A 51 11.49 -9.10 -8.49
C ASN A 51 12.10 -10.20 -7.60
N ASN A 52 11.86 -11.48 -7.92
CA ASN A 52 12.37 -12.64 -7.17
C ASN A 52 12.06 -12.65 -5.66
N ARG A 53 10.99 -11.95 -5.25
CA ARG A 53 10.45 -12.00 -3.88
C ARG A 53 9.83 -13.36 -3.61
N LYS A 54 9.79 -13.75 -2.34
CA LYS A 54 9.40 -15.10 -1.91
C LYS A 54 8.07 -15.14 -1.19
N LYS A 55 7.60 -14.00 -0.68
CA LYS A 55 6.41 -13.94 0.15
C LYS A 55 5.50 -12.75 -0.16
N VAL A 56 4.20 -12.99 -0.20
CA VAL A 56 3.16 -11.94 -0.28
C VAL A 56 2.22 -12.07 0.91
N THR A 57 2.18 -11.04 1.75
CA THR A 57 1.33 -10.95 2.94
C THR A 57 0.13 -10.05 2.68
N CYS A 58 -1.08 -10.56 2.89
CA CYS A 58 -2.30 -9.76 2.87
C CYS A 58 -2.56 -9.15 4.24
N MET A 59 -2.79 -7.84 4.33
CA MET A 59 -3.25 -7.20 5.56
C MET A 59 -4.64 -6.59 5.40
N SER A 60 -5.57 -6.90 6.31
CA SER A 60 -6.94 -6.37 6.31
C SER A 60 -7.56 -6.34 7.71
N LYS A 61 -8.77 -5.82 7.87
CA LYS A 61 -9.54 -5.84 9.14
C LYS A 61 -10.86 -6.61 8.98
N ASP A 62 -10.81 -7.75 8.30
CA ASP A 62 -11.96 -8.57 7.95
C ASP A 62 -12.71 -9.18 9.15
N ASN A 63 -12.07 -9.26 10.32
CA ASN A 63 -12.72 -9.60 11.57
C ASN A 63 -13.79 -8.58 12.02
N ILE A 64 -13.63 -7.31 11.65
CA ILE A 64 -14.61 -6.24 11.91
C ILE A 64 -15.42 -5.94 10.65
N MET A 65 -14.74 -5.65 9.54
CA MET A 65 -15.34 -5.30 8.25
C MET A 65 -15.56 -6.55 7.38
N LYS A 66 -16.45 -7.43 7.84
CA LYS A 66 -16.68 -8.76 7.25
C LYS A 66 -17.07 -8.74 5.77
N HIS A 67 -17.71 -7.67 5.31
CA HIS A 67 -18.15 -7.53 3.93
C HIS A 67 -17.07 -6.91 3.04
N THR A 68 -16.57 -5.72 3.37
CA THR A 68 -15.57 -4.98 2.58
C THR A 68 -14.20 -5.65 2.64
N ASP A 69 -13.57 -5.67 3.80
CA ASP A 69 -12.26 -6.29 4.01
C ASP A 69 -12.32 -7.82 3.83
N GLY A 70 -13.44 -8.42 4.18
CA GLY A 70 -13.66 -9.84 3.87
C GLY A 70 -13.77 -10.12 2.37
N LEU A 71 -14.26 -9.18 1.55
CA LEU A 71 -14.21 -9.32 0.09
C LEU A 71 -12.77 -9.29 -0.40
N PHE A 72 -11.96 -8.34 0.08
CA PHE A 72 -10.53 -8.26 -0.24
C PHE A 72 -9.79 -9.55 0.14
N HIS A 73 -9.99 -10.05 1.36
CA HIS A 73 -9.35 -11.28 1.83
C HIS A 73 -9.79 -12.52 1.03
N ARG A 74 -11.09 -12.69 0.74
CA ARG A 74 -11.56 -13.80 -0.11
C ARG A 74 -10.98 -13.75 -1.52
N THR A 75 -10.83 -12.55 -2.09
CA THR A 75 -10.16 -12.37 -3.39
C THR A 75 -8.70 -12.75 -3.31
N PHE A 76 -8.00 -12.40 -2.22
CA PHE A 76 -6.62 -12.82 -1.97
C PHE A 76 -6.48 -14.34 -1.89
N ASP A 77 -7.35 -15.00 -1.13
CA ASP A 77 -7.39 -16.46 -1.01
C ASP A 77 -7.66 -17.17 -2.34
N ARG A 78 -8.40 -16.54 -3.25
CA ARG A 78 -8.63 -17.06 -4.59
C ARG A 78 -7.39 -16.90 -5.47
N ILE A 79 -6.80 -15.70 -5.52
CA ILE A 79 -5.66 -15.40 -6.39
C ILE A 79 -4.40 -16.14 -5.94
N LYS A 80 -4.13 -16.27 -4.63
CA LYS A 80 -2.91 -16.94 -4.13
C LYS A 80 -2.75 -18.38 -4.63
N LYS A 81 -3.86 -19.06 -4.95
CA LYS A 81 -3.86 -20.42 -5.52
C LYS A 81 -3.26 -20.49 -6.93
N GLU A 82 -3.25 -19.37 -7.64
CA GLU A 82 -2.65 -19.24 -8.97
C GLU A 82 -1.13 -19.08 -8.92
N TYR A 83 -0.55 -18.83 -7.72
CA TYR A 83 0.88 -18.61 -7.49
C TYR A 83 1.43 -19.54 -6.38
N PRO A 84 1.36 -20.87 -6.56
CA PRO A 84 1.77 -21.84 -5.53
C PRO A 84 3.26 -21.76 -5.15
N GLU A 85 4.09 -21.11 -5.97
CA GLU A 85 5.52 -20.92 -5.72
C GLU A 85 5.84 -19.75 -4.76
N ILE A 86 4.86 -18.92 -4.43
CA ILE A 86 5.00 -17.76 -3.53
C ILE A 86 4.35 -18.07 -2.17
N GLU A 87 5.12 -17.95 -1.09
CA GLU A 87 4.57 -18.05 0.26
C GLU A 87 3.52 -16.96 0.47
N SER A 88 2.38 -17.31 1.07
CA SER A 88 1.33 -16.33 1.35
C SER A 88 0.72 -16.53 2.72
N ASP A 89 0.53 -15.42 3.42
CA ASP A 89 -0.15 -15.37 4.70
C ASP A 89 -1.06 -14.14 4.81
N HIS A 90 -1.85 -14.11 5.88
CA HIS A 90 -2.78 -13.04 6.20
C HIS A 90 -2.57 -12.59 7.64
N TYR A 91 -2.59 -11.28 7.84
CA TYR A 91 -2.63 -10.66 9.16
C TYR A 91 -3.78 -9.66 9.26
N ILE A 92 -4.37 -9.58 10.45
CA ILE A 92 -5.20 -8.43 10.78
C ILE A 92 -4.30 -7.19 10.85
N ILE A 93 -4.74 -6.06 10.27
CA ILE A 93 -3.91 -4.88 10.05
C ILE A 93 -3.28 -4.30 11.33
N ASP A 94 -3.92 -4.45 12.49
CA ASP A 94 -3.36 -3.99 13.78
C ASP A 94 -2.12 -4.78 14.18
N ILE A 95 -2.23 -6.11 14.27
CA ILE A 95 -1.10 -6.97 14.63
C ILE A 95 -0.07 -7.03 13.50
N GLY A 96 -0.51 -6.98 12.24
CA GLY A 96 0.35 -6.88 11.07
C GLY A 96 1.24 -5.64 11.12
N SER A 97 0.66 -4.47 11.40
CA SER A 97 1.42 -3.21 11.55
C SER A 97 2.37 -3.25 12.74
N ALA A 98 1.94 -3.78 13.89
CA ALA A 98 2.80 -3.91 15.07
C ALA A 98 3.99 -4.84 14.82
N LEU A 99 3.77 -5.98 14.15
CA LEU A 99 4.83 -6.89 13.75
C LEU A 99 5.74 -6.30 12.69
N LEU A 100 5.21 -5.53 11.74
CA LEU A 100 6.01 -4.83 10.73
C LEU A 100 6.93 -3.80 11.40
N ALA A 101 6.43 -3.07 12.40
CA ALA A 101 7.24 -2.13 13.17
C ALA A 101 8.32 -2.80 14.03
N GLN A 102 8.00 -3.93 14.66
CA GLN A 102 8.92 -4.61 15.56
C GLN A 102 9.94 -5.50 14.83
N GLN A 103 9.48 -6.22 13.80
CA GLN A 103 10.20 -7.30 13.13
C GLN A 103 9.97 -7.25 11.61
N PRO A 104 10.37 -6.14 10.95
CA PRO A 104 10.07 -5.92 9.53
C PRO A 104 10.62 -7.02 8.61
N GLN A 105 11.70 -7.70 8.99
CA GLN A 105 12.30 -8.83 8.27
C GLN A 105 11.40 -10.06 8.10
N ARG A 106 10.23 -10.08 8.76
CA ARG A 106 9.20 -11.12 8.55
C ARG A 106 8.39 -10.92 7.27
N PHE A 107 8.41 -9.71 6.73
CA PHE A 107 7.63 -9.30 5.57
C PHE A 107 8.54 -9.13 4.36
N ASP A 108 7.97 -9.34 3.17
CA ASP A 108 8.66 -9.18 1.89
C ASP A 108 7.81 -8.27 0.99
N VAL A 109 6.72 -8.79 0.43
CA VAL A 109 5.68 -7.97 -0.21
C VAL A 109 4.44 -7.94 0.68
N VAL A 110 3.92 -6.76 1.00
CA VAL A 110 2.66 -6.58 1.73
C VAL A 110 1.63 -5.98 0.79
N VAL A 111 0.44 -6.57 0.70
CA VAL A 111 -0.68 -6.06 -0.10
C VAL A 111 -1.88 -5.72 0.79
N THR A 112 -2.47 -4.55 0.60
CA THR A 112 -3.59 -4.08 1.43
C THR A 112 -4.46 -3.02 0.73
N LEU A 113 -5.58 -2.68 1.36
CA LEU A 113 -6.53 -1.64 0.94
C LEU A 113 -5.96 -0.23 1.13
N ASN A 114 -6.56 0.75 0.45
CA ASN A 114 -6.04 2.11 0.31
C ASN A 114 -5.63 2.78 1.63
N LEU A 115 -6.56 2.93 2.58
CA LEU A 115 -6.26 3.63 3.84
C LEU A 115 -5.19 2.91 4.66
N TYR A 116 -5.17 1.57 4.62
CA TYR A 116 -4.15 0.82 5.34
C TYR A 116 -2.79 0.93 4.68
N GLY A 117 -2.76 0.87 3.35
CA GLY A 117 -1.55 1.01 2.55
C GLY A 117 -0.87 2.35 2.81
N ASP A 118 -1.66 3.41 2.90
CA ASP A 118 -1.22 4.75 3.31
C ASP A 118 -0.43 4.70 4.62
N ILE A 119 -1.11 4.28 5.69
CA ILE A 119 -0.56 4.24 7.04
C ILE A 119 0.68 3.34 7.12
N ILE A 120 0.63 2.12 6.57
CA ILE A 120 1.75 1.18 6.71
C ILE A 120 2.93 1.55 5.81
N SER A 121 2.71 2.24 4.69
CA SER A 121 3.80 2.74 3.85
C SER A 121 4.61 3.81 4.57
N ASP A 122 3.95 4.72 5.28
CA ASP A 122 4.59 5.74 6.12
C ASP A 122 5.34 5.13 7.30
N ILE A 123 4.72 4.16 8.00
CA ILE A 123 5.38 3.41 9.07
C ILE A 123 6.66 2.74 8.54
N THR A 124 6.56 2.09 7.38
CA THR A 124 7.69 1.42 6.73
C THR A 124 8.79 2.44 6.41
N ALA A 125 8.47 3.54 5.74
CA ALA A 125 9.44 4.59 5.40
C ALA A 125 10.11 5.19 6.65
N GLN A 126 9.35 5.38 7.74
CA GLN A 126 9.90 5.88 9.00
C GLN A 126 10.85 4.88 9.66
N ILE A 127 10.56 3.58 9.61
CA ILE A 127 11.47 2.52 10.09
C ILE A 127 12.74 2.46 9.23
N ALA A 128 12.64 2.76 7.93
CA ALA A 128 13.80 2.85 7.04
C ALA A 128 14.74 4.01 7.39
N GLY A 129 14.24 5.03 8.09
CA GLY A 129 14.99 6.16 8.60
C GLY A 129 14.21 7.49 8.55
N SER A 130 13.41 7.69 7.51
CA SER A 130 12.56 8.89 7.36
C SER A 130 11.60 8.70 6.19
N VAL A 131 10.39 9.25 6.32
CA VAL A 131 9.43 9.39 5.21
C VAL A 131 10.05 10.13 4.01
N GLY A 132 10.97 11.08 4.26
CA GLY A 132 11.68 11.83 3.21
C GLY A 132 12.58 11.01 2.29
N LEU A 133 12.88 9.76 2.66
CA LEU A 133 13.71 8.84 1.86
C LEU A 133 12.89 7.99 0.89
N GLY A 134 11.57 7.89 1.11
CA GLY A 134 10.69 7.02 0.34
C GLY A 134 10.31 7.60 -1.02
N GLY A 135 10.57 6.84 -2.08
CA GLY A 135 9.94 7.03 -3.39
C GLY A 135 8.77 6.06 -3.58
N SER A 136 7.83 6.42 -4.45
CA SER A 136 6.67 5.60 -4.79
C SER A 136 6.42 5.56 -6.30
N SER A 137 5.62 4.57 -6.71
CA SER A 137 5.16 4.40 -8.09
C SER A 137 3.68 4.06 -8.09
N ASN A 138 2.88 4.90 -8.74
CA ASN A 138 1.48 4.67 -9.03
C ASN A 138 1.40 4.10 -10.45
N VAL A 139 1.19 2.79 -10.56
CA VAL A 139 1.19 2.07 -11.84
C VAL A 139 -0.24 1.71 -12.22
N GLY A 140 -0.73 2.27 -13.31
CA GLY A 140 -1.99 1.92 -13.94
C GLY A 140 -1.79 1.09 -15.22
N ILE A 141 -2.89 0.75 -15.89
CA ILE A 141 -2.85 -0.06 -17.11
C ILE A 141 -2.16 0.67 -18.27
N ASN A 142 -2.44 1.98 -18.41
CA ASN A 142 -1.98 2.79 -19.55
C ASN A 142 -0.99 3.90 -19.15
N PHE A 143 -0.84 4.16 -17.86
CA PHE A 143 -0.08 5.29 -17.34
C PHE A 143 0.65 4.90 -16.06
N ALA A 144 1.78 5.55 -15.80
CA ALA A 144 2.51 5.43 -14.54
C ALA A 144 2.93 6.82 -14.05
N MET A 145 2.89 7.02 -12.74
CA MET A 145 3.34 8.24 -12.08
C MET A 145 4.30 7.89 -10.94
N PHE A 146 5.41 8.59 -10.83
CA PHE A 146 6.45 8.35 -9.84
C PHE A 146 6.63 9.62 -9.01
N GLU A 147 6.56 9.48 -7.69
CA GLU A 147 6.58 10.62 -6.77
C GLU A 147 7.29 10.26 -5.45
N ALA A 148 7.63 11.27 -4.66
CA ALA A 148 8.07 11.04 -3.29
C ALA A 148 6.86 10.71 -2.40
N ILE A 149 7.07 9.91 -1.35
CA ILE A 149 6.01 9.58 -0.39
C ILE A 149 5.66 10.79 0.50
N HIS A 150 6.65 11.63 0.80
CA HIS A 150 6.47 12.75 1.73
C HIS A 150 5.59 13.88 1.18
N GLY A 151 4.99 14.65 2.09
CA GLY A 151 4.20 15.84 1.76
C GLY A 151 5.04 17.06 1.35
N SER A 152 4.37 18.20 1.20
CA SER A 152 4.95 19.45 0.66
C SER A 152 5.91 20.21 1.59
N ALA A 153 5.94 19.87 2.89
CA ALA A 153 6.76 20.51 3.93
C ALA A 153 6.84 22.07 3.84
N PRO A 154 5.70 22.79 3.98
CA PRO A 154 5.65 24.25 3.75
C PRO A 154 6.51 25.08 4.71
N ASP A 155 6.77 24.55 5.90
CA ASP A 155 7.57 25.16 6.96
C ASP A 155 9.05 25.31 6.61
N ILE A 156 9.56 24.51 5.66
CA ILE A 156 10.95 24.55 5.16
C ILE A 156 11.05 24.96 3.68
N ALA A 157 9.93 25.30 3.04
CA ALA A 157 9.92 25.69 1.63
C ALA A 157 10.78 26.93 1.39
N GLY A 158 11.65 26.88 0.38
CA GLY A 158 12.55 27.99 0.02
C GLY A 158 13.78 28.15 0.93
N GLN A 159 14.00 27.25 1.89
CA GLN A 159 15.14 27.32 2.83
C GLN A 159 16.35 26.49 2.39
N ASP A 160 16.29 25.78 1.26
CA ASP A 160 17.37 24.94 0.71
C ASP A 160 17.86 23.82 1.67
N ILE A 161 16.95 23.33 2.52
CA ILE A 161 17.23 22.25 3.49
C ILE A 161 16.37 21.00 3.27
N ALA A 162 15.61 20.95 2.16
CA ALA A 162 14.80 19.80 1.83
C ALA A 162 15.68 18.59 1.44
N ASN A 163 15.28 17.39 1.87
CA ASN A 163 15.95 16.16 1.46
C ASN A 163 15.35 15.65 0.12
N PRO A 164 16.10 15.63 -1.00
CA PRO A 164 15.56 15.22 -2.30
C PRO A 164 15.57 13.70 -2.52
N SER A 165 16.05 12.90 -1.57
CA SER A 165 16.25 11.45 -1.77
C SER A 165 15.00 10.70 -2.20
N GLY A 166 13.83 10.99 -1.63
CA GLY A 166 12.57 10.35 -2.03
C GLY A 166 12.23 10.55 -3.50
N LEU A 167 12.38 11.78 -4.00
CA LEU A 167 12.12 12.10 -5.40
C LEU A 167 13.16 11.48 -6.34
N ILE A 168 14.44 11.46 -5.95
CA ILE A 168 15.49 10.79 -6.72
C ILE A 168 15.22 9.28 -6.81
N ASN A 169 14.80 8.65 -5.72
CA ASN A 169 14.42 7.24 -5.70
C ASN A 169 13.23 6.98 -6.65
N ALA A 170 12.22 7.85 -6.63
CA ALA A 170 11.09 7.77 -7.55
C ALA A 170 11.53 7.91 -9.02
N ALA A 171 12.46 8.82 -9.32
CA ALA A 171 13.04 8.96 -10.65
C ALA A 171 13.81 7.70 -11.10
N CYS A 172 14.54 7.04 -10.21
CA CYS A 172 15.19 5.76 -10.50
C CYS A 172 14.17 4.66 -10.81
N MET A 173 13.05 4.61 -10.07
CA MET A 173 11.94 3.69 -10.35
C MET A 173 11.33 3.97 -11.73
N MET A 174 11.16 5.25 -12.09
CA MET A 174 10.67 5.66 -13.40
C MET A 174 11.61 5.19 -14.52
N LEU A 175 12.92 5.40 -14.38
CA LEU A 175 13.92 4.94 -15.36
C LEU A 175 13.86 3.42 -15.53
N THR A 176 13.75 2.68 -14.42
CA THR A 176 13.60 1.22 -14.46
C THR A 176 12.31 0.80 -15.17
N HIS A 177 11.24 1.57 -15.05
CA HIS A 177 9.95 1.30 -15.70
C HIS A 177 9.98 1.54 -17.21
N VAL A 178 10.69 2.55 -17.69
CA VAL A 178 10.75 2.89 -19.13
C VAL A 178 11.79 2.10 -19.92
N GLY A 179 12.77 1.49 -19.24
CA GLY A 179 13.88 0.73 -19.84
C GLY A 179 15.09 1.59 -20.18
#